data_AF-A0A9Q0MRR0-F1
#
_entry.id   AF-A0A9Q0MRR0-F1
#
_cell.length_a   1.000
_cell.length_b   1.000
_cell.length_c   1.000
_cell.angle_alpha   90.00
_cell.angle_beta   90.00
_cell.angle_gamma   90.00
#
_symmetry.space_group_name_H-M   'P 1'
#
loop_
_entity.id
_entity.type
_entity.pdbx_description
1 polymer ?
#
loop_
_entity_poly.entity_id
_entity_poly.type
_entity_poly.pdbx_seq_one_letter_code
_entity_poly.pdbx_strand_id
1 'polypeptide(L)'
;VLVLAGSPQIRPAIVDLANLITKHNSLMIVGNVVSPDVSHKTRMYAIKEGHKWLQARKIKAFYDIVQNNEFESGVRALIQTSGIGKLAPNIVLMGYKANWRSSPT
;
A
#
# COMPACT_ATOMS: atom_id res chain seq x y z
N VAL A 1 -1.92 -4.72 9.35
CA VAL A 1 -1.26 -3.43 9.05
C VAL A 1 -1.46 -3.07 7.59
N LEU A 2 -2.06 -1.91 7.32
CA LEU A 2 -2.14 -1.31 5.99
C LEU A 2 -1.00 -0.29 5.86
N VAL A 3 -0.14 -0.44 4.85
CA VAL A 3 1.03 0.41 4.63
C VAL A 3 0.81 1.25 3.38
N LEU A 4 0.72 2.56 3.55
CA LEU A 4 0.57 3.52 2.45
C LEU A 4 1.95 3.85 1.86
N ALA A 5 2.52 2.89 1.13
CA ALA A 5 3.83 3.02 0.50
C ALA A 5 3.75 3.42 -0.99
N GLY A 6 2.58 3.34 -1.62
CA GLY A 6 2.48 3.37 -3.07
C GLY A 6 3.07 2.09 -3.65
N SER A 7 3.89 2.20 -4.70
CA SER A 7 4.65 1.04 -5.18
C SER A 7 5.70 0.62 -4.14
N PRO A 8 5.77 -0.68 -3.76
CA PRO A 8 6.62 -1.14 -2.65
C PRO A 8 8.11 -0.88 -2.89
N GLN A 9 8.56 -0.88 -4.15
CA GLN A 9 9.94 -0.60 -4.52
C GLN A 9 10.36 0.88 -4.38
N ILE A 10 9.41 1.82 -4.37
CA ILE A 10 9.71 3.26 -4.29
C ILE A 10 10.05 3.66 -2.84
N ARG A 11 9.40 3.03 -1.86
CA ARG A 11 9.57 3.33 -0.44
C ARG A 11 9.86 2.05 0.36
N PRO A 12 11.02 1.39 0.13
CA PRO A 12 11.32 0.12 0.80
C PRO A 12 11.42 0.26 2.32
N ALA A 13 11.91 1.39 2.83
CA ALA A 13 12.12 1.60 4.26
C ALA A 13 10.84 1.48 5.12
N ILE A 14 9.70 2.01 4.66
CA ILE A 14 8.44 1.91 5.39
C ILE A 14 7.85 0.49 5.31
N VAL A 15 8.08 -0.21 4.19
CA VAL A 15 7.68 -1.60 4.02
C VAL A 15 8.51 -2.51 4.94
N ASP A 16 9.81 -2.24 5.07
CA ASP A 16 10.70 -2.97 5.97
C ASP A 16 10.34 -2.73 7.43
N LEU A 17 10.07 -1.48 7.80
CA LEU A 17 9.58 -1.14 9.13
C LEU A 17 8.28 -1.88 9.45
N ALA A 18 7.32 -1.92 8.53
CA ALA A 18 6.09 -2.68 8.71
C ALA A 18 6.36 -4.19 8.85
N ASN A 19 7.27 -4.75 8.05
CA ASN A 19 7.64 -6.16 8.16
C ASN A 19 8.29 -6.47 9.52
N LEU A 20 9.12 -5.57 10.05
CA LEU A 20 9.73 -5.68 11.38
C LEU A 20 8.70 -5.57 12.51
N ILE A 21 7.70 -4.70 12.39
CA ILE A 21 6.61 -4.56 13.37
C ILE A 21 5.75 -5.82 13.38
N THR A 22 5.41 -6.34 12.20
CA THR A 22 4.49 -7.48 12.05
C THR A 22 5.15 -8.83 12.27
N LYS A 23 6.49 -8.91 12.15
CA LYS A 23 7.31 -10.13 12.32
C LYS A 23 6.72 -11.36 11.63
N HIS A 24 6.12 -11.18 10.45
CA HIS A 24 5.45 -12.24 9.67
C HIS A 24 4.23 -12.92 10.34
N ASN A 25 3.73 -12.39 11.46
CA ASN A 25 2.65 -12.99 12.26
C ASN A 25 1.29 -12.30 12.10
N SER A 26 1.22 -11.24 11.29
CA SER A 26 -0.01 -10.49 11.09
C SER A 26 -0.24 -10.19 9.61
N LEU A 27 -1.50 -9.94 9.25
CA LEU A 27 -1.86 -9.46 7.92
C LEU A 27 -1.14 -8.13 7.63
N MET A 28 -0.31 -8.11 6.59
CA MET A 28 0.28 -6.90 6.04
C MET A 28 -0.26 -6.66 4.63
N ILE A 29 -0.74 -5.45 4.36
CA ILE A 29 -1.23 -5.01 3.07
C ILE A 29 -0.46 -3.75 2.70
N VAL A 30 0.15 -3.71 1.52
CA VAL A 30 0.77 -2.52 0.95
C VAL A 30 -0.25 -1.90 0.00
N GLY A 31 -0.71 -0.70 0.32
CA GLY A 31 -1.71 0.03 -0.45
C GLY A 31 -1.08 1.06 -1.37
N ASN A 32 -1.60 1.15 -2.58
CA ASN A 32 -1.27 2.18 -3.56
C ASN A 32 -2.54 2.85 -4.10
N VAL A 33 -2.59 4.16 -4.05
CA VAL A 33 -3.67 4.95 -4.67
C VAL A 33 -3.11 5.54 -5.96
N VAL A 34 -3.71 5.18 -7.09
CA VAL A 34 -3.30 5.62 -8.42
C VAL A 34 -4.43 6.39 -9.10
N SER A 35 -4.07 7.22 -10.08
CA SER A 35 -5.04 7.96 -10.89
C SER A 35 -6.02 7.03 -11.62
N PRO A 36 -7.26 7.50 -11.92
CA PRO A 36 -8.30 6.66 -12.50
C PRO A 36 -7.96 6.17 -13.92
N ASP A 37 -7.14 6.91 -14.66
CA ASP A 37 -6.86 6.66 -16.07
C ASP A 37 -5.95 5.43 -16.33
N VAL A 38 -5.51 4.75 -15.28
CA VAL A 38 -4.67 3.56 -15.40
C VAL A 38 -5.47 2.39 -15.99
N SER A 39 -5.05 1.87 -17.15
CA SER A 39 -5.70 0.71 -17.75
C SER A 39 -5.70 -0.52 -16.83
N HIS A 40 -6.72 -1.37 -16.94
CA HIS A 40 -6.80 -2.62 -16.17
C HIS A 40 -5.56 -3.51 -16.36
N LYS A 41 -5.02 -3.56 -17.58
CA LYS A 41 -3.82 -4.35 -17.92
C LYS A 41 -2.59 -3.81 -17.19
N THR A 42 -2.40 -2.49 -17.18
CA THR A 42 -1.30 -1.83 -16.47
C THR A 42 -1.40 -2.06 -14.97
N ARG A 43 -2.61 -1.95 -14.40
CA ARG A 43 -2.86 -2.21 -12.98
C ARG A 43 -2.49 -3.65 -12.60
N MET A 44 -2.94 -4.63 -13.38
CA MET A 44 -2.66 -6.05 -13.09
C MET A 44 -1.16 -6.37 -13.19
N TYR A 45 -0.48 -5.76 -14.17
CA TYR A 45 0.98 -5.85 -14.28
C TYR A 45 1.67 -5.27 -13.04
N ALA A 46 1.29 -4.07 -12.61
CA ALA A 46 1.85 -3.43 -11.43
C ALA A 46 1.63 -4.27 -10.16
N ILE A 47 0.44 -4.87 -9.98
CA ILE A 47 0.14 -5.77 -8.87
C ILE A 47 1.11 -6.96 -8.87
N LYS A 48 1.28 -7.60 -10.03
CA LYS A 48 2.16 -8.77 -10.19
C LYS A 48 3.62 -8.43 -9.88
N GLU A 49 4.11 -7.30 -10.37
CA GLU A 49 5.48 -6.86 -10.11
C GLU A 49 5.69 -6.51 -8.63
N GLY A 50 4.72 -5.84 -8.00
CA GLY A 50 4.75 -5.56 -6.56
C GLY A 50 4.80 -6.84 -5.71
N HIS A 51 3.98 -7.84 -6.04
CA HIS A 51 4.03 -9.16 -5.37
C HIS A 51 5.36 -9.86 -5.58
N LYS A 52 5.90 -9.88 -6.80
CA LYS A 52 7.22 -10.48 -7.07
C LYS A 52 8.31 -9.83 -6.22
N TRP A 53 8.31 -8.51 -6.11
CA TRP A 53 9.28 -7.78 -5.30
C TRP A 53 9.17 -8.14 -3.81
N LEU A 54 7.95 -8.21 -3.27
CA LEU A 54 7.70 -8.62 -1.89
C LEU A 54 8.18 -10.06 -1.63
N GLN A 55 7.87 -10.98 -2.55
CA GLN A 55 8.28 -12.39 -2.46
C GLN A 55 9.80 -12.56 -2.51
N ALA A 56 10.48 -11.86 -3.42
CA ALA A 56 11.94 -11.88 -3.53
C ALA A 56 12.63 -11.45 -2.22
N ARG A 57 12.00 -10.54 -1.46
CA ARG A 57 12.48 -10.07 -0.16
C ARG A 57 11.93 -10.86 1.03
N LYS A 58 11.18 -11.94 0.79
CA LYS A 58 10.53 -12.79 1.81
C LYS A 58 9.57 -12.00 2.71
N ILE A 59 8.96 -10.94 2.20
CA ILE A 59 7.98 -10.12 2.92
C ILE A 59 6.59 -10.73 2.67
N LYS A 60 5.93 -11.18 3.74
CA LYS A 60 4.58 -11.74 3.68
C LYS A 60 3.53 -10.62 3.70
N ALA A 61 3.25 -10.05 2.55
CA ALA A 61 2.26 -8.99 2.41
C ALA A 61 1.46 -9.12 1.11
N PHE A 62 0.22 -8.66 1.13
CA PHE A 62 -0.55 -8.40 -0.07
C PHE A 62 -0.21 -7.01 -0.61
N TYR A 63 -0.32 -6.84 -1.92
CA TYR A 63 -0.22 -5.53 -2.58
C TYR A 63 -1.55 -5.23 -3.25
N ASP A 64 -2.13 -4.09 -2.92
CA ASP A 64 -3.44 -3.65 -3.39
C ASP A 64 -3.34 -2.25 -4.03
N ILE A 65 -4.07 -2.06 -5.14
CA ILE A 65 -4.07 -0.83 -5.92
C ILE A 65 -5.50 -0.35 -6.10
N VAL A 66 -5.80 0.83 -5.57
CA VAL A 66 -7.09 1.51 -5.73
C VAL A 66 -6.95 2.68 -6.69
N GLN A 67 -7.93 2.82 -7.59
CA GLN A 67 -8.03 3.93 -8.52
C GLN A 67 -8.92 5.02 -7.92
N ASN A 68 -8.38 6.22 -7.76
CA ASN A 68 -9.15 7.36 -7.29
C ASN A 68 -8.53 8.70 -7.75
N ASN A 69 -9.37 9.74 -7.84
CA ASN A 69 -8.95 11.11 -8.15
C ASN A 69 -8.18 11.73 -6.98
N GLU A 70 -8.67 11.50 -5.76
CA GLU A 70 -8.10 12.08 -4.55
C GLU A 70 -7.43 11.01 -3.71
N PHE A 71 -6.29 11.37 -3.10
CA PHE A 71 -5.56 10.44 -2.23
C PHE A 71 -6.39 10.04 -1.01
N GLU A 72 -7.08 10.99 -0.38
CA GLU A 72 -7.86 10.76 0.84
C GLU A 72 -9.02 9.79 0.60
N SER A 73 -9.80 10.00 -0.47
CA SER A 73 -10.91 9.11 -0.82
C SER A 73 -10.41 7.73 -1.27
N GLY A 74 -9.26 7.67 -1.96
CA GLY A 74 -8.61 6.41 -2.32
C GLY A 74 -8.14 5.62 -1.08
N VAL A 75 -7.58 6.30 -0.08
CA VAL A 75 -7.19 5.66 1.19
C VAL A 75 -8.42 5.20 1.99
N ARG A 76 -9.50 5.99 2.03
CA ARG A 76 -10.76 5.57 2.65
C ARG A 76 -11.29 4.28 2.01
N ALA A 77 -11.31 4.23 0.67
CA ALA A 77 -11.71 3.04 -0.06
C ALA A 77 -10.80 1.86 0.30
N LEU A 78 -9.47 2.02 0.28
CA LEU A 78 -8.54 0.98 0.72
C LEU A 78 -8.84 0.47 2.12
N ILE A 79 -9.08 1.34 3.10
CA ILE A 79 -9.38 0.94 4.49
C ILE A 79 -10.67 0.12 4.55
N GLN A 80 -11.69 0.52 3.79
CA GLN A 80 -13.00 -0.15 3.76
C GLN A 80 -12.98 -1.48 3.00
N THR A 81 -12.14 -1.61 1.98
CA THR A 81 -12.07 -2.82 1.13
C THR A 81 -10.93 -3.75 1.48
N SER A 82 -9.97 -3.31 2.29
CA SER A 82 -8.82 -4.13 2.69
C SER A 82 -9.21 -5.20 3.70
N GLY A 83 -8.99 -6.45 3.33
CA GLY A 83 -9.18 -7.60 4.21
C GLY A 83 -10.36 -8.49 3.82
N ILE A 84 -10.53 -9.59 4.55
CA ILE A 84 -11.63 -10.54 4.34
C ILE A 84 -12.17 -10.97 5.71
N GLY A 85 -13.43 -10.62 6.00
CA GLY A 85 -14.08 -10.94 7.27
C GLY A 85 -13.34 -10.34 8.47
N LYS A 86 -12.96 -11.17 9.45
CA LYS A 86 -12.17 -10.74 10.62
C LYS A 86 -10.71 -10.38 10.29
N LEU A 87 -10.23 -10.74 9.10
CA LEU A 87 -8.87 -10.47 8.65
C LEU A 87 -8.82 -9.08 8.00
N ALA A 88 -8.87 -8.02 8.81
CA ALA A 88 -8.80 -6.63 8.38
C ALA A 88 -7.58 -5.91 9.00
N PRO A 89 -7.01 -4.90 8.34
CA PRO A 89 -5.93 -4.11 8.94
C PRO A 89 -6.45 -3.29 10.14
N ASN A 90 -5.75 -3.38 11.27
CA ASN A 90 -6.05 -2.65 12.52
C ASN A 90 -5.13 -1.44 12.75
N ILE A 91 -4.08 -1.29 11.95
CA ILE A 91 -3.07 -0.23 12.04
C ILE A 91 -2.81 0.27 10.63
N VAL A 92 -2.77 1.60 10.46
CA VAL A 92 -2.32 2.27 9.23
C VAL A 92 -0.92 2.82 9.46
N LEU A 93 0.01 2.49 8.57
CA LEU A 93 1.37 3.01 8.55
C LEU A 93 1.56 3.90 7.32
N MET A 94 2.01 5.13 7.52
CA MET A 94 2.22 6.10 6.44
C MET A 94 3.50 6.89 6.65
N GLY A 95 4.07 7.40 5.56
CA GLY A 95 5.26 8.25 5.59
C GLY A 95 4.93 9.69 5.97
N TYR A 96 5.87 10.37 6.63
CA TYR A 96 5.76 11.80 6.91
C TYR A 96 5.97 12.63 5.62
N LYS A 97 5.07 13.58 5.35
CA LYS A 97 5.19 14.53 4.23
C LYS A 97 6.09 15.71 4.65
N ALA A 98 7.39 15.60 4.38
CA ALA A 98 8.37 16.61 4.79
C ALA A 98 8.13 18.00 4.18
N ASN A 99 7.62 18.05 2.95
CA ASN A 99 7.35 19.28 2.21
C ASN A 99 5.92 19.82 2.42
N TRP A 100 5.25 19.48 3.53
CA TRP A 100 3.85 19.88 3.75
C TRP A 100 3.64 21.40 3.73
N ARG A 101 4.63 22.20 4.16
CA ARG A 101 4.56 23.66 4.16
C ARG A 101 4.64 24.32 2.78
N SER A 102 5.31 23.66 1.83
CA SER A 102 5.59 24.22 0.50
C SER A 102 4.79 23.54 -0.61
N SER A 103 3.97 22.54 -0.27
CA SER A 103 3.15 21.83 -1.24
C SER A 103 1.86 22.61 -1.50
N PRO A 104 1.42 22.74 -2.76
CA PRO A 104 0.05 23.14 -3.04
C PRO A 104 -0.91 22.12 -2.39
N THR A 105 -2.00 22.62 -1.81
CA THR A 105 -3.06 21.82 -1.20
C THR A 105 -3.84 21.07 -2.27
#